data_AF-A0A7W6J991-F1
#
_entry.id   AF-A0A7W6J991-F1
#
_cell.length_a   1.000
_cell.length_b   1.000
_cell.length_c   1.000
_cell.angle_alpha   90.00
_cell.angle_beta   90.00
_cell.angle_gamma   90.00
#
_symmetry.space_group_name_H-M   'P 1'
#
loop_
_entity.id
_entity.type
_entity.pdbx_description
1 polymer ?
#
loop_
_entity_poly.entity_id
_entity_poly.type
_entity_poly.pdbx_seq_one_letter_code
_entity_poly.pdbx_strand_id
1 'polypeptide(L)' 'MSYVVAFGGERLDRIAKKLMQTERQGTVEALLDANEGLATAAVSGLVPAGTVIRVPRDWSPPAPGSPTVLPWE' A
#
# COMPACT_ATOMS: atom_id res chain seq x y z
N MET A 1 -1.99 -6.38 11.14
CA MET A 1 -2.31 -7.55 10.31
C MET A 1 -1.08 -7.87 9.48
N SER A 2 -0.76 -9.14 9.25
CA SER A 2 0.44 -9.54 8.47
C SER A 2 0.00 -10.18 7.17
N TYR A 3 0.53 -9.72 6.04
CA TYR A 3 0.28 -10.27 4.71
C TYR A 3 1.55 -10.94 4.18
N VAL A 4 1.42 -12.14 3.64
CA VAL A 4 2.53 -12.85 2.99
C VAL A 4 2.39 -12.71 1.49
N VAL A 5 3.43 -12.24 0.83
CA VAL A 5 3.45 -12.09 -0.64
C VAL A 5 3.39 -13.47 -1.29
N ALA A 6 2.44 -13.66 -2.20
CA ALA A 6 2.21 -14.91 -2.90
C ALA A 6 3.37 -15.28 -3.85
N PHE A 7 3.39 -16.55 -4.27
CA PHE A 7 4.38 -17.08 -5.21
C PHE A 7 4.36 -16.30 -6.53
N GLY A 8 5.53 -15.87 -7.01
CA GLY A 8 5.70 -15.03 -8.21
C GLY A 8 6.07 -13.56 -7.93
N GLY A 9 6.02 -13.14 -6.66
CA GLY A 9 6.28 -11.76 -6.27
C GLY A 9 5.14 -10.82 -6.68
N GLU A 10 4.89 -9.79 -5.87
CA GLU A 10 3.78 -8.87 -6.11
C GLU A 10 4.29 -7.43 -6.06
N ARG A 11 3.74 -6.58 -6.95
CA ARG A 11 4.09 -5.17 -6.96
C ARG A 11 3.56 -4.48 -5.70
N LEU A 12 4.40 -3.64 -5.11
CA LEU A 12 4.07 -2.94 -3.87
C LEU A 12 2.80 -2.07 -4.02
N ASP A 13 2.56 -1.49 -5.20
CA ASP A 13 1.35 -0.73 -5.52
C ASP A 13 0.07 -1.58 -5.43
N ARG A 14 0.13 -2.83 -5.92
CA ARG A 14 -1.00 -3.77 -5.87
C ARG A 14 -1.28 -4.24 -4.45
N ILE A 15 -0.23 -4.47 -3.67
CA ILE A 15 -0.32 -4.83 -2.26
C ILE A 15 -0.98 -3.70 -1.48
N ALA A 16 -0.53 -2.45 -1.70
CA ALA A 16 -1.13 -1.26 -1.10
C ALA A 16 -2.62 -1.16 -1.46
N LYS A 17 -2.97 -1.29 -2.74
CA LYS A 17 -4.36 -1.29 -3.21
C LYS A 17 -5.21 -2.41 -2.58
N LYS A 18 -4.64 -3.61 -2.40
CA LYS A 18 -5.36 -4.77 -1.87
C LYS A 18 -5.57 -4.69 -0.36
N LEU A 19 -4.57 -4.21 0.38
CA LEU A 19 -4.58 -4.18 1.84
C LEU A 19 -5.17 -2.89 2.40
N MET A 20 -4.91 -1.77 1.73
CA MET A 20 -5.23 -0.41 2.19
C MET A 20 -6.21 0.30 1.24
N GLN A 21 -6.77 -0.42 0.27
CA GLN A 21 -7.78 0.03 -0.71
C GLN A 21 -7.31 1.13 -1.69
N THR A 22 -6.12 1.67 -1.49
CA THR A 22 -5.53 2.71 -2.34
C THR A 22 -4.02 2.51 -2.47
N GLU A 23 -3.49 2.94 -3.61
CA GLU A 23 -2.06 2.99 -3.91
C GLU A 23 -1.51 4.44 -3.86
N ARG A 24 -2.40 5.42 -3.61
CA ARG A 24 -2.11 6.87 -3.63
C ARG A 24 -2.07 7.42 -2.20
N GLN A 25 -1.87 8.73 -2.06
CA GLN A 25 -1.95 9.43 -0.76
C GLN A 25 -0.96 8.92 0.30
N GLY A 26 0.27 8.58 -0.09
CA GLY A 26 1.32 8.15 0.84
C GLY A 26 1.11 6.75 1.43
N THR A 27 0.18 5.95 0.89
CA THR A 27 -0.06 4.57 1.33
C THR A 27 1.19 3.69 1.19
N VAL A 28 1.91 3.87 0.08
CA VAL A 28 3.18 3.19 -0.19
C VAL A 28 4.24 3.59 0.84
N GLU A 29 4.34 4.88 1.14
CA GLU A 29 5.29 5.40 2.14
C GLU A 29 4.96 4.88 3.54
N ALA A 30 3.68 4.86 3.94
CA ALA A 30 3.24 4.29 5.20
C ALA A 30 3.53 2.78 5.31
N LEU A 31 3.40 2.04 4.20
CA LEU A 31 3.77 0.64 4.13
C LEU A 31 5.28 0.42 4.28
N LEU A 32 6.10 1.30 3.71
CA LEU A 32 7.55 1.27 3.84
C LEU A 32 8.01 1.65 5.26
N ASP A 33 7.40 2.68 5.85
CA ASP A 33 7.67 3.12 7.22
C ASP A 33 7.35 2.02 8.24
N ALA A 34 6.23 1.31 8.04
CA ALA A 34 5.83 0.18 8.88
C ALA A 34 6.71 -1.07 8.69
N ASN A 35 7.55 -1.13 7.64
CA ASN A 35 8.38 -2.29 7.30
C ASN A 35 9.79 -1.86 6.90
N GLU A 36 10.65 -1.67 7.90
CA GLU A 36 12.09 -1.42 7.68
C GLU A 36 12.71 -2.51 6.77
N GLY A 37 13.39 -2.05 5.72
CA GLY A 37 14.04 -2.93 4.74
C GLY A 37 13.15 -3.42 3.59
N LEU A 38 11.83 -3.15 3.60
CA LEU A 38 10.95 -3.52 2.49
C LEU A 38 11.33 -2.79 1.20
N ALA A 39 11.75 -1.52 1.29
CA ALA A 39 12.23 -0.74 0.15
C ALA A 39 13.50 -1.34 -0.47
N THR A 40 14.40 -1.87 0.35
CA THR A 40 15.65 -2.49 -0.10
C THR A 40 15.41 -3.89 -0.66
N ALA A 41 14.46 -4.64 -0.09
CA ALA A 41 14.07 -5.95 -0.58
C ALA A 41 13.25 -5.87 -1.88
N ALA A 42 12.54 -4.76 -2.12
CA ALA A 42 11.79 -4.53 -3.33
C ALA A 42 12.73 -4.22 -4.51
N VAL A 43 12.81 -5.11 -5.48
CA VAL A 43 13.59 -4.89 -6.71
C VAL A 43 12.67 -4.28 -7.75
N SER A 44 12.92 -3.04 -8.15
CA SER A 44 12.10 -2.32 -9.13
C SER A 44 10.59 -2.24 -8.77
N GLY A 45 10.29 -2.13 -7.46
CA GLY A 45 8.90 -2.08 -6.96
C GLY A 45 8.20 -3.45 -6.89
N LEU A 46 8.91 -4.54 -7.21
CA LEU A 46 8.43 -5.91 -7.03
C LEU A 46 8.92 -6.44 -5.67
N VAL A 47 7.98 -6.85 -4.81
CA VAL A 47 8.31 -7.51 -3.55
C VAL A 47 8.44 -9.01 -3.81
N PRO A 48 9.56 -9.66 -3.42
CA PRO A 48 9.75 -11.09 -3.64
C PRO A 48 8.72 -11.92 -2.85
N ALA A 49 8.38 -13.09 -3.42
CA ALA A 49 7.48 -14.04 -2.79
C ALA A 49 7.99 -14.48 -1.41
N GLY A 50 7.06 -14.71 -0.47
CA GLY A 50 7.40 -15.08 0.90
C GLY A 50 7.78 -13.90 1.80
N THR A 51 7.85 -12.68 1.27
CA THR A 51 8.04 -11.48 2.11
C THR A 51 6.82 -11.26 2.99
N VAL A 52 7.06 -11.04 4.28
CA VAL A 52 6.01 -10.72 5.26
C VAL A 52 5.89 -9.22 5.37
N ILE A 53 4.74 -8.69 4.94
CA ILE A 53 4.41 -7.27 5.00
C ILE A 53 3.47 -7.04 6.19
N ARG A 54 3.85 -6.14 7.09
CA ARG A 54 3.01 -5.67 8.18
C ARG A 54 2.20 -4.49 7.71
N VAL A 55 0.88 -4.60 7.82
CA VAL A 55 -0.01 -3.48 7.53
C VAL A 55 -0.12 -2.60 8.78
N PRO A 56 0.24 -1.31 8.71
CA PRO A 56 0.04 -0.37 9.82
C PRO A 56 -1.46 -0.27 10.12
N ARG A 57 -1.83 -0.46 11.39
CA ARG A 57 -3.25 -0.42 11.82
C ARG A 57 -3.77 1.00 11.96
N ASP A 58 -2.86 1.93 12.24
CA ASP A 58 -3.16 3.34 12.51
C ASP A 58 -3.19 4.19 11.24
N TRP A 59 -2.94 3.60 10.07
CA TRP A 59 -3.06 4.33 8.82
C TRP A 59 -4.52 4.44 8.40
N SER A 60 -4.99 5.68 8.30
CA SER A 60 -6.27 6.03 7.69
C SER A 60 -5.99 6.83 6.42
N PRO A 61 -6.62 6.51 5.28
CA PRO A 61 -6.48 7.35 4.10
C PRO A 61 -6.96 8.76 4.46
N PRO A 62 -6.26 9.83 4.03
CA PRO A 62 -6.79 11.18 4.19
C PRO A 62 -8.19 11.21 3.58
N ALA A 63 -9.14 11.78 4.34
CA ALA A 63 -10.55 11.79 3.99
C ALA A 63 -10.72 12.14 2.49
N PRO A 64 -11.60 11.44 1.75
CA PRO A 64 -11.81 11.75 0.34
C PRO A 64 -12.06 13.25 0.25
N GLY A 65 -11.21 13.94 -0.51
CA GLY A 65 -11.36 15.38 -0.74
C GLY A 65 -12.81 15.65 -1.15
N SER A 66 -13.35 16.78 -0.66
CA SER A 66 -14.74 17.18 -0.76
C SER A 66 -15.42 16.63 -2.03
N PRO A 67 -16.62 16.02 -1.92
CA PRO A 67 -17.29 15.42 -3.06
C PRO A 67 -17.29 16.44 -4.20
N THR A 68 -16.77 16.06 -5.36
CA THR A 68 -16.83 16.89 -6.56
C THR A 68 -18.31 17.18 -6.82
N VAL A 69 -18.77 18.37 -6.43
CA VAL A 69 -20.13 18.84 -6.69
C VAL A 69 -20.20 19.04 -8.19
N LEU A 70 -21.07 18.27 -8.86
CA LEU A 70 -21.35 18.49 -10.26
C LEU A 70 -22.04 19.86 -10.39
N PRO A 71 -21.53 20.78 -11.22
CA PRO A 71 -21.99 22.18 -11.23
C PRO A 71 -23.32 22.40 -11.97
N TRP A 72 -24.10 21.35 -12.24
CA TRP A 72 -25.42 21.47 -12.87
C TRP A 72 -26.47 20.69 -12.07
N GLU A 73 -27.40 21.44 -11.49
CA GLU A 73 -28.79 21.07 -11.18
C GLU A 73 -29.70 22.21 -11.62
#